data_AF-A0A9X4QV89-F1
#
_entry.id   AF-A0A9X4QV89-F1
#
_cell.length_a   1.000
_cell.length_b   1.000
_cell.length_c   1.000
_cell.angle_alpha   90.00
_cell.angle_beta   90.00
_cell.angle_gamma   90.00
#
_symmetry.space_group_name_H-M   'P 1'
#
loop_
_entity.id
_entity.type
_entity.pdbx_description
1 polymer ?
#
loop_
_entity_poly.entity_id
_entity_poly.type
_entity_poly.pdbx_seq_one_letter_code
_entity_poly.pdbx_strand_id
1 'polypeptide(L)' 'MAVEDERIRMIGIMAREAGIIDDPGWLNRLTEPVPLWFVLEMMLKWIDRYDPQDGPFD' A
#
# COMPACT_ATOMS: atom_id res chain seq x y z
N MET A 1 -19.94 -1.34 -14.00
CA MET A 1 -19.46 0.04 -13.79
C MET A 1 -19.67 0.45 -12.35
N ALA A 2 -20.85 0.89 -11.91
CA ALA A 2 -21.03 1.43 -10.54
C ALA A 2 -20.59 0.52 -9.37
N VAL A 3 -20.79 -0.80 -9.46
CA VAL A 3 -20.38 -1.76 -8.41
C VAL A 3 -18.85 -1.94 -8.36
N GLU A 4 -18.19 -1.83 -9.50
CA GLU A 4 -16.73 -2.01 -9.61
C GLU A 4 -15.99 -0.79 -9.05
N ASP A 5 -16.48 0.40 -9.39
CA ASP A 5 -15.94 1.67 -8.88
C ASP A 5 -16.06 1.77 -7.34
N GLU A 6 -17.18 1.28 -6.79
CA GLU A 6 -17.38 1.24 -5.33
C GLU A 6 -16.42 0.27 -4.64
N ARG A 7 -16.20 -0.91 -5.23
CA ARG A 7 -15.23 -1.88 -4.71
C ARG A 7 -13.81 -1.31 -4.73
N ILE A 8 -13.42 -0.67 -5.82
CA ILE A 8 -12.10 -0.03 -5.96
C ILE A 8 -11.91 1.04 -4.88
N ARG A 9 -12.90 1.91 -4.69
CA ARG A 9 -12.88 2.94 -3.64
C ARG A 9 -12.74 2.36 -2.24
N MET A 10 -13.49 1.29 -1.94
CA MET A 10 -13.44 0.62 -0.64
C MET A 10 -12.06 0.01 -0.37
N ILE A 11 -11.45 -0.63 -1.38
CA ILE A 11 -10.08 -1.16 -1.29
C ILE A 11 -9.07 -0.03 -1.04
N GLY A 12 -9.22 1.11 -1.73
CA GLY A 12 -8.36 2.28 -1.51
C GLY A 12 -8.44 2.82 -0.09
N ILE A 13 -9.64 2.89 0.49
CA ILE A 13 -9.85 3.32 1.89
C ILE A 13 -9.17 2.34 2.85
N MET A 14 -9.37 1.03 2.69
CA MET A 14 -8.73 0.01 3.51
C MET A 14 -7.19 0.07 3.40
N ALA A 15 -6.66 0.30 2.20
CA ALA A 15 -5.23 0.43 1.98
C ALA A 15 -4.64 1.68 2.68
N ARG A 16 -5.38 2.79 2.71
CA ARG A 16 -4.99 3.98 3.49
C ARG A 16 -5.00 3.69 5.00
N GLU A 17 -6.05 3.06 5.50
CA GLU A 17 -6.17 2.71 6.92
C GLU A 17 -5.08 1.72 7.37
N ALA A 18 -4.62 0.86 6.47
CA ALA A 18 -3.51 -0.06 6.70
C ALA A 18 -2.11 0.59 6.59
N GLY A 19 -2.01 1.90 6.30
CA GLY A 19 -0.71 2.59 6.09
C GLY A 19 0.03 2.13 4.83
N ILE A 20 -0.70 1.60 3.85
CA ILE A 20 -0.17 1.22 2.53
C ILE A 20 -0.19 2.44 1.61
N ILE A 21 -1.29 3.20 1.61
CA ILE A 21 -1.41 4.47 0.88
C ILE A 21 -1.21 5.62 1.86
N ASP A 22 -0.10 6.34 1.70
CA ASP A 22 0.29 7.43 2.60
C ASP A 22 -0.15 8.82 2.07
N ASP A 23 -0.46 8.95 0.77
CA ASP A 23 -0.95 10.18 0.13
C ASP A 23 -2.48 10.13 -0.10
N PRO A 24 -3.29 11.02 0.52
CA PRO A 24 -4.72 11.09 0.31
C PRO A 24 -5.14 11.32 -1.16
N GLY A 25 -4.29 11.94 -1.97
CA GLY A 25 -4.53 12.20 -3.40
C GLY A 25 -4.68 10.93 -4.24
N TRP A 26 -4.10 9.81 -3.79
CA TRP A 26 -4.19 8.52 -4.47
C TRP A 26 -5.59 7.93 -4.51
N LEU A 27 -6.44 8.26 -3.54
CA LEU A 27 -7.84 7.80 -3.53
C LEU A 27 -8.61 8.29 -4.76
N ASN A 28 -8.14 9.35 -5.41
CA ASN A 28 -8.74 9.90 -6.62
C ASN A 28 -8.18 9.29 -7.92
N ARG A 29 -7.16 8.42 -7.82
CA ARG A 29 -6.40 7.87 -8.95
C ARG A 29 -6.23 6.35 -8.88
N LEU A 30 -7.14 5.65 -8.19
CA LEU A 30 -7.05 4.21 -7.94
C LEU A 30 -7.14 3.33 -9.19
N THR A 31 -7.63 3.87 -10.31
CA THR A 31 -7.73 3.18 -11.60
C THR A 31 -6.51 3.43 -12.49
N GLU A 32 -5.60 4.29 -12.06
CA GLU A 32 -4.38 4.61 -12.80
C GLU A 32 -3.25 3.63 -12.44
N PRO A 33 -2.28 3.44 -13.35
CA PRO A 33 -1.09 2.67 -13.04
C PRO A 33 -0.37 3.24 -11.81
N VAL A 34 0.00 2.34 -10.91
CA VAL A 34 0.78 2.65 -9.71
C VAL A 34 2.19 3.10 -10.13
N PRO A 35 2.70 4.24 -9.63
CA PRO A 35 4.08 4.66 -9.83
C PRO A 35 5.10 3.63 -9.35
N LEU A 36 6.20 3.48 -10.08
CA LEU A 36 7.27 2.52 -9.76
C LEU A 36 7.82 2.70 -8.34
N TRP A 37 8.03 3.94 -7.89
CA TRP A 37 8.59 4.23 -6.58
C TRP A 37 7.72 3.68 -5.43
N PHE A 38 6.39 3.66 -5.60
CA PHE A 38 5.47 3.15 -4.58
C PHE A 38 5.55 1.63 -4.46
N VAL A 39 5.72 0.95 -5.60
CA VAL A 39 5.97 -0.50 -5.62
C VAL A 39 7.27 -0.83 -4.88
N LEU A 40 8.33 -0.05 -5.12
CA LEU A 40 9.62 -0.21 -4.43
C LEU A 40 9.49 0.02 -2.92
N GLU A 41 8.78 1.06 -2.50
CA GLU A 41 8.49 1.33 -1.09
C GLU A 41 7.73 0.18 -0.41
N MET A 42 6.70 -0.36 -1.08
CA MET A 42 6.00 -1.54 -0.58
C MET A 42 6.91 -2.75 -0.42
N MET A 43 7.82 -2.99 -1.36
CA MET A 43 8.79 -4.08 -1.26
C MET A 43 9.75 -3.90 -0.08
N LEU A 44 10.21 -2.68 0.18
CA LEU A 44 11.05 -2.36 1.34
C LEU A 44 10.29 -2.59 2.67
N LYS A 45 9.07 -2.06 2.80
CA LYS A 45 8.19 -2.31 3.96
C LYS A 45 7.95 -3.80 4.21
N TRP A 46 7.92 -4.61 3.14
CA TRP A 46 7.80 -6.07 3.24
C TRP A 46 9.08 -6.74 3.73
N ILE A 47 10.24 -6.34 3.21
CA ILE A 47 11.55 -6.84 3.66
C ILE A 47 11.73 -6.53 5.15
N ASP A 48 11.45 -5.30 5.57
CA ASP A 48 11.57 -4.87 6.97
C ASP A 48 10.66 -5.66 7.91
N ARG A 49 9.47 -6.07 7.45
CA ARG A 49 8.55 -6.91 8.24
C ARG A 49 9.02 -8.37 8.33
N TYR A 50 9.77 -8.86 7.34
CA TYR A 50 10.24 -10.23 7.27
C TYR A 50 11.62 -10.44 7.91
N ASP A 51 12.37 -9.38 8.18
CA ASP A 51 13.61 -9.44 8.95
C ASP A 51 13.28 -9.64 10.44
N PRO A 52 13.55 -10.82 11.04
CA PRO A 52 13.33 -11.02 12.45
C PRO A 52 14.35 -10.18 13.22
N GLN A 53 13.89 -9.12 13.89
CA GLN A 53 14.67 -8.35 14.88
C GLN A 53 15.02 -9.17 16.15
N ASP A 54 14.87 -10.49 16.11
CA ASP A 54 15.03 -11.39 17.25
C ASP A 54 16.29 -12.25 17.09
N GLY A 55 17.42 -11.61 17.37
CA GLY A 55 18.68 -12.26 17.67
C GLY A 55 19.58 -11.26 18.38
N PRO A 56 20.19 -11.59 19.54
CA PRO A 56 21.25 -10.75 20.05
C PRO A 56 22.31 -10.62 18.94
N PHE A 57 22.79 -9.40 18.70
CA PHE A 57 24.03 -9.20 17.96
C PHE A 57 25.16 -9.83 18.78
N ASP A 58 25.37 -11.14 18.62
CA ASP A 58 26.50 -11.90 19.17
C ASP A 58 27.51 -12.15 18.05
#